data_AF-A0A7S2MD68-F1
#
_entry.id   AF-A0A7S2MD68-F1
#
_cell.length_a   1.000
_cell.length_b   1.000
_cell.length_c   1.000
_cell.angle_alpha   90.00
_cell.angle_beta   90.00
_cell.angle_gamma   90.00
#
_symmetry.space_group_name_H-M   'P 1'
#
loop_
_entity.id
_entity.type
_entity.pdbx_description
1 polymer ?
#
loop_
_entity_poly.entity_id
_entity_poly.type
_entity_poly.pdbx_seq_one_letter_code
_entity_poly.pdbx_strand_id
1 'polypeptide(L)'
;MATTTANNKLPPSSSSPCYLLIMLWTTTSMMMIMMSNKHYCGAFLGSGSTTTITKTTSHFANMNTRSSNPSTLLVAPLSAKKTAKRGGGGGGGFGGGGSTSTNKKNKKKGRLISTLNDENKPKKKSNAQTYVKSEQDALLQSLATQSATNPIGRAVSSSPYYNTPDMDPFWELMPSLISSKFPQVSDDQLTRVAGFVRHTLNPGLPLEDEIINNPWRPHDEIHAYMPGLGPTQPFLDPSSLDLCQQLSTNYDTIQSEYKALLDDMSSKQKDRFQSVTSMNYDSGWKTLVLFYNGHRIPNFPYHLCPVTTKIMESVPLAGRIAGFNRQMPQSGIPLHSDGNNMWLTCQMGITIPSKDKAWIRVGEETKHWKEGECLLYDTTYEHETFNGSEEGEERVVLHVDFFNTLKMTEVEIEIMRYIYHLREEFMKAEGVAKVGAQIL
;
A
#
# COMPACT_ATOMS: atom_id res chain seq x y z
N MET A 1 -16.11 -33.06 62.03
CA MET A 1 -14.79 -33.67 61.77
C MET A 1 -14.56 -33.61 60.27
N ALA A 2 -13.43 -33.16 59.71
CA ALA A 2 -12.26 -32.55 60.35
C ALA A 2 -11.66 -31.45 59.44
N THR A 3 -10.89 -30.55 60.03
CA THR A 3 -10.18 -29.42 59.36
C THR A 3 -8.68 -29.70 59.25
N THR A 4 -8.03 -29.32 58.14
CA THR A 4 -6.60 -28.91 57.99
C THR A 4 -6.29 -28.75 56.49
N THR A 5 -5.96 -27.56 55.93
CA THR A 5 -4.64 -26.84 55.90
C THR A 5 -3.51 -27.59 55.16
N ALA A 6 -2.64 -26.95 54.35
CA ALA A 6 -2.60 -25.56 53.84
C ALA A 6 -1.58 -25.41 52.68
N ASN A 7 -1.58 -24.22 52.05
CA ASN A 7 -0.49 -23.50 51.37
C ASN A 7 0.74 -24.27 50.83
N ASN A 8 1.08 -23.97 49.57
CA ASN A 8 2.45 -23.60 49.23
C ASN A 8 2.45 -22.46 48.20
N LYS A 9 3.14 -21.35 48.52
CA LYS A 9 3.46 -20.24 47.59
C LYS A 9 4.95 -20.33 47.27
N LEU A 10 5.30 -20.32 45.98
CA LEU A 10 6.66 -20.07 45.49
C LEU A 10 6.60 -19.08 44.31
N PRO A 11 7.71 -18.40 43.96
CA PRO A 11 7.67 -17.04 43.41
C PRO A 11 7.51 -16.96 41.89
N PRO A 12 7.16 -15.78 41.34
CA PRO A 12 7.26 -15.52 39.91
C PRO A 12 8.72 -15.57 39.46
N SER A 13 9.06 -16.50 38.57
CA SER A 13 10.37 -16.58 37.94
C SER A 13 10.50 -15.50 36.86
N SER A 14 11.39 -14.54 37.06
CA SER A 14 11.70 -13.49 36.09
C SER A 14 12.47 -14.05 34.88
N SER A 15 11.75 -14.42 33.83
CA SER A 15 12.32 -14.77 32.53
C SER A 15 11.51 -14.09 31.41
N SER A 16 11.83 -12.84 31.12
CA SER A 16 11.18 -12.08 30.04
C SER A 16 11.37 -12.79 28.69
N PRO A 17 10.31 -13.17 27.99
CA PRO A 17 10.40 -13.36 26.55
C PRO A 17 10.62 -11.96 25.96
N CYS A 18 11.77 -11.72 25.35
CA CYS A 18 11.95 -10.54 24.53
C CYS A 18 11.10 -10.70 23.26
N TYR A 19 9.82 -10.32 23.35
CA TYR A 19 8.98 -10.08 22.19
C TYR A 19 9.64 -8.98 21.36
N LEU A 20 10.38 -9.41 20.33
CA LEU A 20 11.03 -8.51 19.40
C LEU A 20 9.91 -7.86 18.59
N LEU A 21 9.67 -6.58 18.81
CA LEU A 21 8.56 -5.85 18.20
C LEU A 21 8.87 -5.59 16.70
N ILE A 22 8.64 -6.59 15.85
CA ILE A 22 8.90 -6.53 14.40
C ILE A 22 7.78 -5.74 13.71
N MET A 23 7.70 -4.45 14.02
CA MET A 23 6.88 -3.48 13.27
C MET A 23 7.57 -3.14 11.94
N LEU A 24 7.35 -3.98 10.93
CA LEU A 24 7.83 -3.78 9.56
C LEU A 24 6.78 -3.05 8.73
N TRP A 25 7.02 -1.75 8.50
CA TRP A 25 6.08 -0.87 7.82
C TRP A 25 6.41 -0.70 6.33
N THR A 26 5.40 -0.86 5.46
CA THR A 26 5.39 -0.27 4.11
C THR A 26 3.99 0.29 3.77
N THR A 27 3.73 0.60 2.51
CA THR A 27 3.16 1.93 2.21
C THR A 27 1.66 2.05 2.09
N THR A 28 0.93 0.94 1.98
CA THR A 28 -0.55 0.97 2.07
C THR A 28 -1.00 1.24 3.50
N SER A 29 -0.40 0.55 4.49
CA SER A 29 -0.55 0.86 5.92
C SER A 29 -0.05 2.28 6.23
N MET A 30 1.10 2.68 5.64
CA MET A 30 1.63 4.03 5.81
C MET A 30 0.64 5.12 5.36
N MET A 31 -0.16 4.92 4.31
CA MET A 31 -1.17 5.90 3.89
C MET A 31 -2.33 6.04 4.89
N MET A 32 -2.74 4.96 5.57
CA MET A 32 -3.70 5.05 6.67
C MET A 32 -3.08 5.64 7.95
N ILE A 33 -1.87 5.21 8.30
CA ILE A 33 -1.19 5.68 9.51
C ILE A 33 -0.79 7.16 9.37
N MET A 34 -0.51 7.62 8.15
CA MET A 34 -0.32 9.06 7.85
C MET A 34 -1.61 9.88 7.91
N MET A 35 -2.80 9.28 7.77
CA MET A 35 -4.03 9.96 8.16
C MET A 35 -4.03 10.24 9.68
N SER A 36 -3.48 9.32 10.48
CA SER A 36 -3.55 9.34 11.94
C SER A 36 -2.36 10.00 12.66
N ASN A 37 -1.19 10.21 12.00
CA ASN A 37 -0.06 10.92 12.61
C ASN A 37 1.04 11.39 11.63
N LYS A 38 1.55 12.62 11.80
CA LYS A 38 2.72 13.13 11.06
C LYS A 38 4.07 12.87 11.76
N HIS A 39 4.09 12.58 13.07
CA HIS A 39 5.34 12.56 13.85
C HIS A 39 6.31 11.39 13.59
N TYR A 40 5.87 10.28 12.97
CA TYR A 40 6.74 9.12 12.72
C TYR A 40 7.85 9.34 11.68
N CYS A 41 7.81 10.42 10.90
CA CYS A 41 8.79 10.68 9.85
C CYS A 41 10.05 11.46 10.31
N GLY A 42 10.17 11.76 11.61
CA GLY A 42 11.19 12.68 12.15
C GLY A 42 12.54 12.07 12.56
N ALA A 43 12.65 10.74 12.66
CA ALA A 43 13.89 10.07 13.08
C ALA A 43 14.72 9.58 11.88
N PHE A 44 16.05 9.56 12.02
CA PHE A 44 17.03 9.13 11.01
C PHE A 44 17.26 10.03 9.77
N LEU A 45 17.45 11.33 10.00
CA LEU A 45 18.35 12.14 9.17
C LEU A 45 19.47 12.77 10.01
N GLY A 46 20.62 12.09 10.10
CA GLY A 46 21.90 12.72 10.45
C GLY A 46 22.72 12.11 11.59
N SER A 47 23.52 11.09 11.29
CA SER A 47 24.96 11.08 11.67
C SER A 47 25.68 9.98 10.89
N GLY A 48 26.72 10.34 10.15
CA GLY A 48 27.54 9.38 9.39
C GLY A 48 28.85 9.08 10.11
N SER A 49 29.17 7.80 10.29
CA SER A 49 30.51 7.35 10.68
C SER A 49 30.93 6.14 9.84
N THR A 50 31.92 6.34 8.98
CA THR A 50 32.51 5.27 8.16
C THR A 50 33.45 4.41 9.00
N THR A 51 33.17 3.12 9.14
CA THR A 51 34.11 2.16 9.72
C THR A 51 34.25 0.93 8.83
N THR A 52 35.37 0.84 8.13
CA THR A 52 35.76 -0.35 7.35
C THR A 52 36.14 -1.50 8.30
N ILE A 53 35.54 -2.67 8.13
CA ILE A 53 35.95 -3.88 8.86
C ILE A 53 36.71 -4.82 7.91
N THR A 54 37.99 -5.00 8.18
CA THR A 54 38.87 -5.93 7.47
C THR A 54 38.72 -7.36 7.99
N LYS A 55 39.05 -8.35 7.15
CA LYS A 55 39.18 -9.76 7.57
C LYS A 55 40.41 -9.96 8.47
N THR A 56 40.27 -10.81 9.48
CA THR A 56 41.39 -11.42 10.21
C THR A 56 41.05 -12.87 10.59
N THR A 57 42.08 -13.70 10.78
CA THR A 57 41.93 -15.17 10.87
C THR A 57 42.82 -15.80 11.95
N SER A 58 42.23 -16.58 12.85
CA SER A 58 42.86 -17.68 13.61
C SER A 58 41.76 -18.56 14.21
N HIS A 59 41.75 -19.91 14.17
CA HIS A 59 42.75 -20.97 14.41
C HIS A 59 42.84 -21.50 15.85
N PHE A 60 42.06 -22.55 16.14
CA PHE A 60 42.44 -23.80 16.84
C PHE A 60 41.55 -24.90 16.20
N ALA A 61 41.97 -26.09 15.72
CA ALA A 61 43.01 -27.07 16.10
C ALA A 61 42.59 -27.94 17.31
N ASN A 62 42.63 -29.30 17.29
CA ASN A 62 42.98 -30.27 16.24
C ASN A 62 42.51 -31.71 16.65
N MET A 63 42.75 -32.74 15.81
CA MET A 63 42.66 -34.20 16.08
C MET A 63 41.23 -34.81 16.23
N ASN A 64 40.94 -36.10 15.99
CA ASN A 64 41.55 -37.27 15.30
C ASN A 64 40.45 -38.39 15.27
N THR A 65 40.30 -39.40 14.40
CA THR A 65 40.64 -39.78 12.99
C THR A 65 39.56 -40.85 12.58
N ARG A 66 39.58 -41.75 11.56
CA ARG A 66 40.54 -42.25 10.54
C ARG A 66 39.75 -43.00 9.42
N SER A 67 40.44 -43.40 8.33
CA SER A 67 40.32 -44.63 7.50
C SER A 67 38.95 -45.36 7.38
N SER A 68 38.45 -45.76 6.20
CA SER A 68 39.17 -46.25 5.00
C SER A 68 38.46 -46.04 3.65
N ASN A 69 39.27 -45.91 2.60
CA ASN A 69 38.97 -46.10 1.16
C ASN A 69 39.85 -47.32 0.68
N PRO A 70 40.06 -47.70 -0.62
CA PRO A 70 39.69 -47.06 -1.90
C PRO A 70 39.16 -48.00 -3.03
N SER A 71 38.82 -47.43 -4.20
CA SER A 71 39.12 -47.93 -5.57
C SER A 71 38.73 -46.85 -6.62
N THR A 72 39.62 -45.95 -7.07
CA THR A 72 40.59 -46.05 -8.21
C THR A 72 39.96 -46.19 -9.61
N LEU A 73 39.97 -45.13 -10.45
CA LEU A 73 40.88 -44.88 -11.62
C LEU A 73 40.37 -45.53 -12.94
N LEU A 74 40.60 -45.08 -14.20
CA LEU A 74 41.39 -44.03 -14.93
C LEU A 74 40.53 -43.49 -16.13
N VAL A 75 40.86 -42.51 -17.00
CA VAL A 75 41.62 -41.22 -16.98
C VAL A 75 41.38 -40.49 -18.35
N ALA A 76 41.79 -39.21 -18.52
CA ALA A 76 41.73 -38.45 -19.80
C ALA A 76 42.92 -38.76 -20.77
N PRO A 77 43.05 -38.20 -22.01
CA PRO A 77 43.62 -36.83 -22.18
C PRO A 77 43.33 -36.05 -23.51
N LEU A 78 43.84 -34.78 -23.60
CA LEU A 78 44.52 -34.02 -24.71
C LEU A 78 44.25 -34.36 -26.22
N SER A 79 44.37 -33.50 -27.26
CA SER A 79 45.00 -32.17 -27.58
C SER A 79 44.28 -31.59 -28.83
N ALA A 80 44.14 -30.29 -29.20
CA ALA A 80 44.79 -28.98 -28.95
C ALA A 80 45.90 -28.53 -29.96
N LYS A 81 45.91 -27.21 -30.31
CA LYS A 81 46.85 -26.35 -31.13
C LYS A 81 46.57 -26.08 -32.63
N LYS A 82 46.40 -24.78 -32.98
CA LYS A 82 47.28 -23.88 -33.80
C LYS A 82 46.62 -22.48 -33.89
N THR A 83 47.20 -21.26 -33.78
CA THR A 83 48.54 -20.63 -34.03
C THR A 83 48.83 -20.35 -35.54
N ALA A 84 49.26 -19.16 -36.01
CA ALA A 84 49.67 -17.90 -35.36
C ALA A 84 49.86 -16.70 -36.35
N LYS A 85 50.18 -15.49 -35.81
CA LYS A 85 51.05 -14.40 -36.38
C LYS A 85 50.56 -13.61 -37.63
N ARG A 86 51.09 -12.41 -37.98
CA ARG A 86 51.69 -11.24 -37.24
C ARG A 86 52.08 -10.10 -38.24
N GLY A 87 51.96 -8.83 -37.83
CA GLY A 87 52.59 -7.65 -38.48
C GLY A 87 51.66 -6.82 -39.40
N GLY A 88 51.91 -5.54 -39.70
CA GLY A 88 52.86 -4.59 -39.07
C GLY A 88 53.61 -3.68 -40.06
N GLY A 89 53.51 -2.35 -39.92
CA GLY A 89 54.30 -1.35 -40.68
C GLY A 89 53.47 -0.17 -41.19
N GLY A 90 53.86 1.07 -40.86
CA GLY A 90 53.11 2.31 -41.12
C GLY A 90 53.63 3.18 -42.28
N GLY A 91 53.20 4.46 -42.30
CA GLY A 91 53.97 5.57 -42.88
C GLY A 91 53.31 6.46 -43.97
N GLY A 92 52.89 7.68 -43.58
CA GLY A 92 52.79 8.88 -44.46
C GLY A 92 51.64 8.94 -45.49
N GLY A 93 51.24 10.12 -46.00
CA GLY A 93 51.55 11.50 -45.57
C GLY A 93 51.19 12.59 -46.61
N PHE A 94 50.68 13.75 -46.14
CA PHE A 94 50.33 14.99 -46.90
C PHE A 94 49.19 14.88 -47.94
N GLY A 95 48.41 15.91 -48.28
CA GLY A 95 48.24 17.32 -47.80
C GLY A 95 47.10 18.00 -48.62
N GLY A 96 46.66 19.26 -48.42
CA GLY A 96 46.92 20.28 -47.38
C GLY A 96 46.45 21.70 -47.81
N GLY A 97 45.99 22.54 -46.85
CA GLY A 97 45.69 23.99 -47.03
C GLY A 97 44.22 24.36 -47.36
N GLY A 98 43.63 25.47 -46.86
CA GLY A 98 44.02 26.49 -45.87
C GLY A 98 42.76 27.07 -45.17
N SER A 99 42.79 27.56 -43.91
CA SER A 99 43.43 28.79 -43.39
C SER A 99 42.72 30.09 -43.86
N THR A 100 42.41 31.12 -43.05
CA THR A 100 42.95 31.53 -41.72
C THR A 100 41.89 32.31 -40.89
N SER A 101 42.15 32.57 -39.60
CA SER A 101 41.32 33.41 -38.70
C SER A 101 42.06 34.67 -38.21
N THR A 102 41.37 35.67 -37.59
CA THR A 102 41.96 36.51 -36.51
C THR A 102 40.98 37.44 -35.73
N ASN A 103 40.85 37.16 -34.42
CA ASN A 103 41.02 38.05 -33.24
C ASN A 103 40.26 39.39 -32.95
N LYS A 104 39.87 39.46 -31.65
CA LYS A 104 39.98 40.56 -30.63
C LYS A 104 38.76 41.42 -30.20
N LYS A 105 38.84 41.87 -28.93
CA LYS A 105 37.84 42.58 -28.10
C LYS A 105 38.31 44.02 -27.78
N ASN A 106 37.40 44.99 -27.57
CA ASN A 106 37.29 45.72 -26.27
C ASN A 106 36.12 46.73 -26.15
N LYS A 107 35.89 47.22 -24.91
CA LYS A 107 34.79 48.10 -24.44
C LYS A 107 34.95 49.60 -24.77
N LYS A 108 33.84 50.36 -24.86
CA LYS A 108 33.64 51.63 -24.11
C LYS A 108 32.18 52.14 -24.05
N LYS A 109 31.96 53.16 -23.20
CA LYS A 109 30.68 53.71 -22.67
C LYS A 109 29.91 54.62 -23.66
N GLY A 110 28.60 54.80 -23.46
CA GLY A 110 27.78 55.90 -24.03
C GLY A 110 26.36 55.94 -23.42
N ARG A 111 25.71 57.12 -23.27
CA ARG A 111 24.41 57.33 -22.59
C ARG A 111 23.60 58.43 -23.30
N LEU A 112 22.26 58.38 -23.19
CA LEU A 112 21.22 59.44 -23.35
C LEU A 112 20.29 59.36 -24.59
N ILE A 113 18.97 59.25 -24.31
CA ILE A 113 17.87 60.23 -24.59
C ILE A 113 17.99 60.99 -25.95
N SER A 114 16.98 61.03 -26.84
CA SER A 114 15.56 61.41 -26.62
C SER A 114 14.56 60.99 -27.72
N THR A 115 13.26 60.99 -27.38
CA THR A 115 12.07 61.29 -28.25
C THR A 115 11.78 60.38 -29.47
N LEU A 116 10.55 60.27 -30.00
CA LEU A 116 9.29 61.02 -29.77
C LEU A 116 8.13 60.11 -29.30
N ASN A 117 7.07 60.73 -28.78
CA ASN A 117 5.76 60.08 -28.61
C ASN A 117 5.10 59.85 -29.99
N ASP A 118 4.28 58.81 -30.09
CA ASP A 118 3.13 58.81 -30.99
C ASP A 118 1.92 58.19 -30.26
N GLU A 119 0.95 59.02 -29.90
CA GLU A 119 -0.27 58.60 -29.24
C GLU A 119 -1.39 58.44 -30.28
N ASN A 120 -1.78 57.19 -30.58
CA ASN A 120 -3.19 56.76 -30.61
C ASN A 120 -3.34 55.29 -31.07
N LYS A 121 -3.68 54.39 -30.14
CA LYS A 121 -4.36 53.12 -30.45
C LYS A 121 -5.24 52.69 -29.26
N PRO A 122 -6.57 52.67 -29.38
CA PRO A 122 -7.44 52.24 -28.29
C PRO A 122 -7.33 50.72 -28.11
N LYS A 123 -6.55 50.28 -27.11
CA LYS A 123 -6.56 48.88 -26.67
C LYS A 123 -7.94 48.56 -26.08
N LYS A 124 -8.64 47.57 -26.65
CA LYS A 124 -9.83 46.99 -26.02
C LYS A 124 -9.45 46.54 -24.61
N LYS A 125 -10.13 47.06 -23.57
CA LYS A 125 -10.03 46.50 -22.23
C LYS A 125 -10.64 45.10 -22.27
N SER A 126 -9.83 44.06 -22.13
CA SER A 126 -10.33 42.80 -21.61
C SER A 126 -10.72 43.02 -20.15
N ASN A 127 -11.90 42.55 -19.75
CA ASN A 127 -12.24 42.44 -18.33
C ASN A 127 -11.48 41.24 -17.75
N ALA A 128 -10.15 41.40 -17.61
CA ALA A 128 -9.35 40.56 -16.74
C ALA A 128 -9.79 40.88 -15.30
N GLN A 129 -10.75 40.11 -14.80
CA GLN A 129 -11.25 40.24 -13.44
C GLN A 129 -10.08 40.02 -12.48
N THR A 130 -9.67 41.09 -11.79
CA THR A 130 -8.46 41.08 -10.96
C THR A 130 -8.59 40.00 -9.88
N TYR A 131 -7.54 39.22 -9.67
CA TYR A 131 -7.48 38.22 -8.62
C TYR A 131 -7.41 38.92 -7.25
N VAL A 132 -8.56 39.13 -6.60
CA VAL A 132 -8.66 39.79 -5.29
C VAL A 132 -8.51 38.74 -4.19
N LYS A 133 -7.28 38.56 -3.71
CA LYS A 133 -6.96 37.57 -2.67
C LYS A 133 -7.87 37.67 -1.44
N SER A 134 -8.18 38.89 -0.99
CA SER A 134 -9.02 39.12 0.20
C SER A 134 -10.47 38.64 0.07
N GLU A 135 -11.03 38.53 -1.14
CA GLU A 135 -12.36 37.97 -1.35
C GLU A 135 -12.36 36.45 -1.20
N GLN A 136 -11.26 35.80 -1.63
CA GLN A 136 -11.05 34.36 -1.47
C GLN A 136 -10.73 34.01 -0.01
N ASP A 137 -9.86 34.79 0.64
CA ASP A 137 -9.57 34.65 2.07
C ASP A 137 -10.85 34.80 2.91
N ALA A 138 -11.73 35.77 2.58
CA ALA A 138 -13.02 35.96 3.25
C ALA A 138 -14.02 34.82 2.98
N LEU A 139 -14.07 34.27 1.76
CA LEU A 139 -14.90 33.10 1.43
C LEU A 139 -14.42 31.84 2.18
N LEU A 140 -13.11 31.62 2.27
CA LEU A 140 -12.54 30.52 3.05
C LEU A 140 -12.85 30.68 4.55
N GLN A 141 -12.75 31.90 5.08
CA GLN A 141 -13.12 32.20 6.48
C GLN A 141 -14.59 31.91 6.77
N SER A 142 -15.51 32.24 5.84
CA SER A 142 -16.95 31.98 6.01
C SER A 142 -17.28 30.49 5.91
N LEU A 143 -16.69 29.76 4.96
CA LEU A 143 -16.83 28.31 4.84
C LEU A 143 -16.27 27.55 6.06
N ALA A 144 -15.12 27.99 6.60
CA ALA A 144 -14.57 27.44 7.83
C ALA A 144 -15.49 27.69 9.04
N THR A 145 -16.06 28.89 9.14
CA THR A 145 -17.00 29.24 10.22
C THR A 145 -18.31 28.46 10.13
N GLN A 146 -18.82 28.24 8.91
CA GLN A 146 -20.04 27.46 8.67
C GLN A 146 -19.82 25.96 8.92
N SER A 147 -18.66 25.41 8.53
CA SER A 147 -18.38 23.98 8.66
C SER A 147 -17.87 23.57 10.05
N ALA A 148 -17.27 24.48 10.82
CA ALA A 148 -16.84 24.24 12.19
C ALA A 148 -17.99 23.79 13.12
N THR A 149 -19.23 24.18 12.82
CA THR A 149 -20.40 23.77 13.60
C THR A 149 -20.93 22.38 13.26
N ASN A 150 -20.57 21.79 12.11
CA ASN A 150 -21.03 20.46 11.68
C ASN A 150 -20.29 19.32 12.42
N PRO A 151 -20.72 18.05 12.33
CA PRO A 151 -20.12 16.95 13.10
C PRO A 151 -18.63 16.73 12.81
N ILE A 152 -18.19 16.91 11.56
CA ILE A 152 -16.78 16.82 11.17
C ILE A 152 -16.00 18.00 11.76
N GLY A 153 -16.55 19.23 11.71
CA GLY A 153 -15.96 20.40 12.34
C GLY A 153 -15.80 20.24 13.85
N ARG A 154 -16.84 19.73 14.52
CA ARG A 154 -16.82 19.38 15.95
C ARG A 154 -15.75 18.31 16.25
N ALA A 155 -15.65 17.25 15.44
CA ALA A 155 -14.62 16.23 15.57
C ALA A 155 -13.19 16.80 15.40
N VAL A 156 -12.94 17.58 14.34
CA VAL A 156 -11.64 18.24 14.09
C VAL A 156 -11.27 19.17 15.23
N SER A 157 -12.22 19.96 15.74
CA SER A 157 -12.00 20.86 16.88
C SER A 157 -11.70 20.15 18.21
N SER A 158 -12.00 18.85 18.31
CA SER A 158 -11.70 18.02 19.48
C SER A 158 -10.33 17.33 19.43
N SER A 159 -9.55 17.56 18.37
CA SER A 159 -8.16 17.13 18.27
C SER A 159 -7.29 17.76 19.37
N PRO A 160 -6.40 17.00 20.04
CA PRO A 160 -5.44 17.56 20.99
C PRO A 160 -4.42 18.50 20.31
N TYR A 161 -4.35 18.49 18.97
CA TYR A 161 -3.50 19.36 18.15
C TYR A 161 -4.27 20.56 17.55
N TYR A 162 -5.57 20.73 17.85
CA TYR A 162 -6.36 21.78 17.21
C TYR A 162 -5.84 23.19 17.52
N ASN A 163 -5.64 24.00 16.48
CA ASN A 163 -4.95 25.31 16.51
C ASN A 163 -3.49 25.27 16.99
N THR A 164 -2.80 24.12 17.00
CA THR A 164 -1.34 24.06 17.19
C THR A 164 -0.60 23.91 15.84
N PRO A 165 0.70 24.25 15.77
CA PRO A 165 1.51 24.04 14.55
C PRO A 165 1.70 22.57 14.14
N ASP A 166 1.32 21.62 14.99
CA ASP A 166 1.43 20.17 14.76
C ASP A 166 0.19 19.57 14.07
N MET A 167 -0.89 20.34 13.94
CA MET A 167 -2.10 19.93 13.24
C MET A 167 -1.81 19.64 11.76
N ASP A 168 -2.33 18.54 11.23
CA ASP A 168 -2.23 18.26 9.79
C ASP A 168 -3.24 19.14 9.01
N PRO A 169 -2.81 20.07 8.14
CA PRO A 169 -3.72 20.99 7.44
C PRO A 169 -4.75 20.28 6.56
N PHE A 170 -4.48 19.02 6.18
CA PHE A 170 -5.44 18.14 5.54
C PHE A 170 -6.76 18.03 6.34
N TRP A 171 -6.66 17.90 7.67
CA TRP A 171 -7.82 17.74 8.55
C TRP A 171 -8.50 19.07 8.87
N GLU A 172 -7.76 20.19 8.90
CA GLU A 172 -8.34 21.53 9.09
C GLU A 172 -9.26 21.94 7.94
N LEU A 173 -8.89 21.57 6.71
CA LEU A 173 -9.68 21.86 5.50
C LEU A 173 -10.89 20.93 5.33
N MET A 174 -10.87 19.75 5.96
CA MET A 174 -11.83 18.67 5.69
C MET A 174 -13.30 19.04 5.97
N PRO A 175 -13.68 19.74 7.06
CA PRO A 175 -15.07 20.15 7.30
C PRO A 175 -15.63 21.02 6.17
N SER A 176 -14.83 21.96 5.66
CA SER A 176 -15.20 22.86 4.55
C SER A 176 -15.32 22.11 3.22
N LEU A 177 -14.39 21.19 2.95
CA LEU A 177 -14.40 20.39 1.71
C LEU A 177 -15.60 19.44 1.67
N ILE A 178 -15.91 18.75 2.76
CA ILE A 178 -17.11 17.89 2.86
C ILE A 178 -18.39 18.72 2.75
N SER A 179 -18.49 19.85 3.46
CA SER A 179 -19.68 20.73 3.38
C SER A 179 -19.94 21.27 1.97
N SER A 180 -18.87 21.61 1.25
CA SER A 180 -18.94 22.13 -0.13
C SER A 180 -19.28 21.01 -1.14
N LYS A 181 -18.74 19.81 -0.94
CA LYS A 181 -18.94 18.65 -1.82
C LYS A 181 -20.29 17.95 -1.62
N PHE A 182 -20.80 17.93 -0.38
CA PHE A 182 -21.99 17.20 0.04
C PHE A 182 -23.03 18.09 0.76
N PRO A 183 -23.47 19.22 0.18
CA PRO A 183 -24.28 20.24 0.87
C PRO A 183 -25.72 19.83 1.22
N GLN A 184 -26.12 18.58 0.95
CA GLN A 184 -27.46 18.02 1.24
C GLN A 184 -27.43 16.92 2.32
N VAL A 185 -26.25 16.55 2.83
CA VAL A 185 -26.08 15.50 3.84
C VAL A 185 -26.34 16.08 5.23
N SER A 186 -27.10 15.38 6.07
CA SER A 186 -27.47 15.84 7.41
C SER A 186 -26.37 15.59 8.46
N ASP A 187 -26.46 16.31 9.59
CA ASP A 187 -25.62 16.07 10.78
C ASP A 187 -25.66 14.59 11.21
N ASP A 188 -26.84 13.96 11.19
CA ASP A 188 -27.01 12.55 11.58
C ASP A 188 -26.19 11.62 10.66
N GLN A 189 -26.27 11.81 9.34
CA GLN A 189 -25.54 11.02 8.34
C GLN A 189 -24.01 11.21 8.43
N LEU A 190 -23.54 12.36 8.95
CA LEU A 190 -22.12 12.61 9.20
C LEU A 190 -21.62 12.02 10.52
N THR A 191 -22.48 11.44 11.38
CA THR A 191 -22.11 11.07 12.76
C THR A 191 -21.01 10.01 12.83
N ARG A 192 -21.09 8.90 12.08
CA ARG A 192 -20.04 7.87 12.13
C ARG A 192 -18.77 8.30 11.39
N VAL A 193 -18.89 9.13 10.34
CA VAL A 193 -17.72 9.76 9.67
C VAL A 193 -16.99 10.71 10.62
N ALA A 194 -17.71 11.52 11.39
CA ALA A 194 -17.14 12.35 12.46
C ALA A 194 -16.50 11.49 13.56
N GLY A 195 -17.11 10.35 13.88
CA GLY A 195 -16.54 9.31 14.74
C GLY A 195 -15.18 8.82 14.22
N PHE A 196 -15.07 8.50 12.93
CA PHE A 196 -13.80 8.13 12.29
C PHE A 196 -12.76 9.27 12.38
N VAL A 197 -13.09 10.47 11.91
CA VAL A 197 -12.18 11.63 11.94
C VAL A 197 -11.69 11.93 13.36
N ARG A 198 -12.54 11.77 14.38
CA ARG A 198 -12.19 11.94 15.79
C ARG A 198 -11.18 10.90 16.30
N HIS A 199 -11.31 9.62 15.93
CA HIS A 199 -10.33 8.60 16.34
C HIS A 199 -9.03 8.70 15.54
N THR A 200 -9.09 9.05 14.26
CA THR A 200 -7.90 9.35 13.46
C THR A 200 -7.09 10.53 14.03
N LEU A 201 -7.75 11.58 14.52
CA LEU A 201 -7.09 12.72 15.18
C LEU A 201 -6.72 12.48 16.65
N ASN A 202 -7.25 11.44 17.28
CA ASN A 202 -6.92 11.05 18.65
C ASN A 202 -6.99 9.53 18.83
N PRO A 203 -5.95 8.78 18.40
CA PRO A 203 -5.95 7.31 18.46
C PRO A 203 -5.92 6.72 19.89
N GLY A 204 -5.76 7.56 20.92
CA GLY A 204 -5.85 7.15 22.33
C GLY A 204 -7.28 7.11 22.88
N LEU A 205 -8.31 7.32 22.05
CA LEU A 205 -9.70 7.16 22.43
C LEU A 205 -10.09 5.67 22.49
N PRO A 206 -10.92 5.24 23.46
CA PRO A 206 -11.33 3.84 23.59
C PRO A 206 -12.23 3.42 22.43
N LEU A 207 -11.99 2.22 21.91
CA LEU A 207 -12.87 1.54 20.95
C LEU A 207 -14.10 0.95 21.67
N GLU A 208 -15.04 0.41 20.91
CA GLU A 208 -16.21 -0.30 21.46
C GLU A 208 -15.81 -1.58 22.23
N ASP A 209 -16.53 -1.89 23.31
CA ASP A 209 -16.23 -3.03 24.21
C ASP A 209 -16.20 -4.38 23.48
N GLU A 210 -17.01 -4.55 22.43
CA GLU A 210 -17.04 -5.76 21.58
C GLU A 210 -15.79 -5.96 20.71
N ILE A 211 -14.93 -4.94 20.63
CA ILE A 211 -13.61 -5.00 20.01
C ILE A 211 -12.57 -5.29 21.08
N ILE A 212 -12.55 -4.50 22.16
CA ILE A 212 -11.55 -4.59 23.24
C ILE A 212 -11.58 -5.96 23.93
N ASN A 213 -12.77 -6.52 24.17
CA ASN A 213 -12.94 -7.79 24.88
C ASN A 213 -12.91 -9.03 23.95
N ASN A 214 -12.63 -8.86 22.64
CA ASN A 214 -12.58 -9.97 21.70
C ASN A 214 -11.15 -10.53 21.59
N PRO A 215 -10.88 -11.79 22.00
CA PRO A 215 -9.52 -12.33 22.03
C PRO A 215 -8.92 -12.54 20.63
N TRP A 216 -9.73 -12.47 19.57
CA TRP A 216 -9.33 -12.68 18.18
C TRP A 216 -9.22 -11.38 17.36
N ARG A 217 -9.38 -10.20 17.99
CA ARG A 217 -9.23 -8.89 17.32
C ARG A 217 -8.20 -8.06 18.08
N PRO A 218 -6.95 -7.92 17.58
CA PRO A 218 -5.93 -7.09 18.23
C PRO A 218 -6.34 -5.61 18.13
N HIS A 219 -6.97 -5.12 19.20
CA HIS A 219 -7.59 -3.79 19.25
C HIS A 219 -6.56 -2.64 19.22
N ASP A 220 -5.30 -2.95 19.49
CA ASP A 220 -4.13 -2.07 19.39
C ASP A 220 -3.53 -2.00 17.97
N GLU A 221 -3.85 -2.95 17.07
CA GLU A 221 -3.51 -2.87 15.64
C GLU A 221 -4.55 -2.05 14.83
N ILE A 222 -5.71 -1.73 15.41
CA ILE A 222 -6.77 -0.98 14.75
C ILE A 222 -6.41 0.52 14.66
N HIS A 223 -6.05 0.95 13.45
CA HIS A 223 -5.55 2.29 13.14
C HIS A 223 -6.48 3.10 12.23
N ALA A 224 -7.54 2.48 11.69
CA ALA A 224 -8.62 3.13 10.94
C ALA A 224 -9.99 2.63 11.45
N TYR A 225 -10.63 3.42 12.32
CA TYR A 225 -11.81 2.98 13.06
C TYR A 225 -13.02 3.90 12.85
N MET A 226 -14.13 3.35 12.39
CA MET A 226 -15.45 3.98 12.41
C MET A 226 -16.30 3.36 13.53
N PRO A 227 -16.74 4.13 14.54
CA PRO A 227 -17.64 3.63 15.58
C PRO A 227 -19.06 3.42 15.06
N GLY A 228 -19.84 2.58 15.73
CA GLY A 228 -21.24 2.34 15.41
C GLY A 228 -21.48 1.46 14.18
N LEU A 229 -20.49 0.66 13.76
CA LEU A 229 -20.71 -0.43 12.80
C LEU A 229 -21.30 -1.68 13.49
N GLY A 230 -21.04 -1.84 14.80
CA GLY A 230 -21.54 -2.94 15.63
C GLY A 230 -21.03 -4.33 15.23
N PRO A 231 -21.56 -5.40 15.86
CA PRO A 231 -20.86 -6.68 15.91
C PRO A 231 -20.73 -7.34 14.54
N THR A 232 -19.57 -7.96 14.36
CA THR A 232 -19.09 -8.63 13.15
C THR A 232 -18.75 -10.08 13.49
N GLN A 233 -18.28 -10.88 12.53
CA GLN A 233 -17.84 -12.26 12.70
C GLN A 233 -16.55 -12.49 11.89
N PRO A 234 -15.70 -13.48 12.23
CA PRO A 234 -14.47 -13.74 11.50
C PRO A 234 -14.74 -13.99 10.02
N PHE A 235 -15.70 -14.87 9.71
CA PHE A 235 -16.28 -15.01 8.38
C PHE A 235 -17.74 -14.58 8.36
N LEU A 236 -18.18 -14.11 7.19
CA LEU A 236 -19.55 -13.71 6.89
C LEU A 236 -20.11 -14.61 5.78
N ASP A 237 -21.43 -14.69 5.65
CA ASP A 237 -22.07 -15.45 4.56
C ASP A 237 -21.88 -14.74 3.21
N PRO A 238 -21.17 -15.34 2.23
CA PRO A 238 -21.02 -14.76 0.90
C PRO A 238 -22.36 -14.55 0.17
N SER A 239 -23.41 -15.33 0.51
CA SER A 239 -24.73 -15.18 -0.12
C SER A 239 -25.37 -13.81 0.14
N SER A 240 -24.96 -13.13 1.23
CA SER A 240 -25.44 -11.80 1.61
C SER A 240 -24.98 -10.66 0.68
N LEU A 241 -24.00 -10.91 -0.21
CA LEU A 241 -23.46 -9.89 -1.11
C LEU A 241 -23.60 -10.26 -2.59
N ASP A 242 -24.22 -9.36 -3.34
CA ASP A 242 -24.31 -9.40 -4.81
C ASP A 242 -22.92 -9.52 -5.47
N LEU A 243 -21.87 -8.92 -4.89
CA LEU A 243 -20.48 -9.10 -5.33
C LEU A 243 -20.09 -10.59 -5.38
N CYS A 244 -20.29 -11.33 -4.28
CA CYS A 244 -19.93 -12.74 -4.21
C CYS A 244 -20.80 -13.60 -5.13
N GLN A 245 -22.07 -13.24 -5.31
CA GLN A 245 -22.97 -13.89 -6.27
C GLN A 245 -22.52 -13.65 -7.72
N GLN A 246 -22.18 -12.42 -8.09
CA GLN A 246 -21.66 -12.06 -9.41
C GLN A 246 -20.33 -12.76 -9.71
N LEU A 247 -19.40 -12.78 -8.76
CA LEU A 247 -18.11 -13.48 -8.91
C LEU A 247 -18.33 -14.98 -9.17
N SER A 248 -19.06 -15.66 -8.27
CA SER A 248 -19.29 -17.11 -8.36
C SER A 248 -20.05 -17.49 -9.65
N THR A 249 -21.03 -16.68 -10.06
CA THR A 249 -21.82 -16.90 -11.29
C THR A 249 -20.99 -16.71 -12.56
N ASN A 250 -19.94 -15.89 -12.53
CA ASN A 250 -19.06 -15.62 -13.67
C ASN A 250 -17.73 -16.41 -13.62
N TYR A 251 -17.61 -17.39 -12.72
CA TYR A 251 -16.36 -18.12 -12.45
C TYR A 251 -15.61 -18.57 -13.71
N ASP A 252 -16.25 -19.34 -14.60
CA ASP A 252 -15.62 -19.89 -15.80
C ASP A 252 -15.06 -18.80 -16.73
N THR A 253 -15.75 -17.66 -16.80
CA THR A 253 -15.31 -16.49 -17.56
C THR A 253 -14.12 -15.82 -16.88
N ILE A 254 -14.19 -15.57 -15.57
CA ILE A 254 -13.10 -14.96 -14.78
C ILE A 254 -11.83 -15.85 -14.81
N GLN A 255 -11.99 -17.17 -14.76
CA GLN A 255 -10.89 -18.14 -14.88
C GLN A 255 -10.28 -18.13 -16.30
N SER A 256 -11.11 -17.96 -17.33
CA SER A 256 -10.66 -17.83 -18.72
C SER A 256 -9.95 -16.49 -18.99
N GLU A 257 -10.43 -15.40 -18.40
CA GLU A 257 -9.79 -14.08 -18.42
C GLU A 257 -8.44 -14.10 -17.68
N TYR A 258 -8.35 -14.80 -16.55
CA TYR A 258 -7.08 -15.02 -15.84
C TYR A 258 -6.07 -15.79 -16.71
N LYS A 259 -6.49 -16.85 -17.40
CA LYS A 259 -5.64 -17.59 -18.35
C LYS A 259 -5.15 -16.70 -19.50
N ALA A 260 -6.04 -15.90 -20.09
CA ALA A 260 -5.67 -14.94 -21.15
C ALA A 260 -4.64 -13.90 -20.68
N LEU A 261 -4.72 -13.46 -19.42
CA LEU A 261 -3.71 -12.58 -18.81
C LEU A 261 -2.35 -13.28 -18.63
N LEU A 262 -2.33 -14.56 -18.25
CA LEU A 262 -1.09 -15.36 -18.17
C LEU A 262 -0.43 -15.52 -19.55
N ASP A 263 -1.21 -15.85 -20.59
CA ASP A 263 -0.72 -16.02 -21.95
C ASP A 263 -0.15 -14.71 -22.54
N ASP A 264 -0.77 -13.56 -22.24
CA ASP A 264 -0.28 -12.23 -22.63
C ASP A 264 1.06 -11.88 -21.95
N MET A 265 1.20 -12.18 -20.66
CA MET A 265 2.45 -11.97 -19.92
C MET A 265 3.56 -12.91 -20.39
N SER A 266 3.23 -14.17 -20.66
CA SER A 266 4.15 -15.19 -21.18
C SER A 266 4.67 -14.82 -22.58
N SER A 267 3.77 -14.53 -23.52
CA SER A 267 4.12 -14.18 -24.91
C SER A 267 4.93 -12.87 -25.02
N LYS A 268 4.73 -11.92 -24.10
CA LYS A 268 5.49 -10.66 -24.01
C LYS A 268 6.74 -10.76 -23.13
N GLN A 269 7.02 -11.92 -22.51
CA GLN A 269 8.10 -12.14 -21.54
C GLN A 269 8.11 -11.09 -20.40
N LYS A 270 6.93 -10.64 -19.98
CA LYS A 270 6.74 -9.59 -18.98
C LYS A 270 5.87 -10.09 -17.85
N ASP A 271 6.49 -10.62 -16.80
CA ASP A 271 5.80 -10.85 -15.54
C ASP A 271 5.28 -9.51 -14.97
N ARG A 272 4.07 -9.54 -14.41
CA ARG A 272 3.41 -8.40 -13.75
C ARG A 272 2.94 -8.76 -12.34
N PHE A 273 3.26 -9.96 -11.85
CA PHE A 273 3.10 -10.34 -10.46
C PHE A 273 4.13 -9.62 -9.59
N GLN A 274 3.67 -8.67 -8.79
CA GLN A 274 4.48 -7.94 -7.82
C GLN A 274 4.43 -8.67 -6.46
N SER A 275 5.53 -8.67 -5.70
CA SER A 275 5.41 -8.91 -4.25
C SER A 275 4.89 -7.61 -3.62
N VAL A 276 3.75 -7.70 -2.97
CA VAL A 276 3.00 -6.56 -2.39
C VAL A 276 2.71 -6.76 -0.90
N THR A 277 3.29 -7.79 -0.27
CA THR A 277 3.18 -8.00 1.18
C THR A 277 3.92 -6.88 1.90
N SER A 278 3.27 -6.24 2.88
CA SER A 278 3.86 -5.14 3.62
C SER A 278 5.05 -5.55 4.49
N MET A 279 5.09 -6.84 4.84
CA MET A 279 6.06 -7.48 5.72
C MET A 279 7.26 -8.03 4.92
N ASN A 280 8.48 -7.76 5.36
CA ASN A 280 9.72 -8.12 4.67
C ASN A 280 10.18 -9.59 4.93
N TYR A 281 9.38 -10.57 4.55
CA TYR A 281 9.76 -12.00 4.50
C TYR A 281 9.35 -12.64 3.17
N ASP A 282 9.94 -13.79 2.83
CA ASP A 282 9.54 -14.55 1.64
C ASP A 282 8.24 -15.31 1.91
N SER A 283 7.12 -14.64 1.66
CA SER A 283 5.75 -15.12 1.83
C SER A 283 5.31 -16.14 0.77
N GLY A 284 6.12 -16.32 -0.29
CA GLY A 284 5.70 -16.94 -1.53
C GLY A 284 4.48 -16.27 -2.18
N TRP A 285 4.07 -15.08 -1.74
CA TRP A 285 2.89 -14.37 -2.23
C TRP A 285 3.26 -13.37 -3.32
N LYS A 286 2.48 -13.35 -4.40
CA LYS A 286 2.55 -12.30 -5.42
C LYS A 286 1.17 -11.94 -5.93
N THR A 287 0.98 -10.67 -6.30
CA THR A 287 -0.30 -10.16 -6.81
C THR A 287 -0.16 -9.60 -8.22
N LEU A 288 -1.07 -10.01 -9.10
CA LEU A 288 -1.36 -9.32 -10.35
C LEU A 288 -2.39 -8.23 -10.05
N VAL A 289 -1.90 -7.01 -9.80
CA VAL A 289 -2.72 -5.85 -9.39
C VAL A 289 -3.58 -5.39 -10.57
N LEU A 290 -4.91 -5.48 -10.43
CA LEU A 290 -5.89 -4.96 -11.41
C LEU A 290 -6.33 -3.54 -11.04
N PHE A 291 -6.52 -3.27 -9.76
CA PHE A 291 -6.85 -1.96 -9.20
C PHE A 291 -5.98 -1.67 -7.97
N TYR A 292 -5.71 -0.39 -7.73
CA TYR A 292 -5.09 0.10 -6.49
C TYR A 292 -5.84 1.36 -6.06
N ASN A 293 -6.22 1.43 -4.78
CA ASN A 293 -7.03 2.50 -4.20
C ASN A 293 -8.35 2.77 -4.96
N GLY A 294 -8.98 1.72 -5.48
CA GLY A 294 -10.18 1.83 -6.33
C GLY A 294 -9.94 2.46 -7.71
N HIS A 295 -8.69 2.72 -8.09
CA HIS A 295 -8.30 3.24 -9.39
C HIS A 295 -7.70 2.14 -10.29
N ARG A 296 -7.95 2.23 -11.60
CA ARG A 296 -7.34 1.35 -12.61
C ARG A 296 -5.83 1.59 -12.69
N ILE A 297 -5.04 0.52 -12.69
CA ILE A 297 -3.60 0.54 -12.97
C ILE A 297 -3.33 0.99 -14.43
N PRO A 298 -2.51 2.02 -14.65
CA PRO A 298 -2.11 2.45 -15.99
C PRO A 298 -1.51 1.32 -16.82
N ASN A 299 -1.84 1.29 -18.12
CA ASN A 299 -1.32 0.29 -19.08
C ASN A 299 -1.65 -1.18 -18.76
N PHE A 300 -2.58 -1.47 -17.84
CA PHE A 300 -3.12 -2.82 -17.65
C PHE A 300 -4.00 -3.22 -18.87
N PRO A 301 -3.86 -4.44 -19.43
CA PRO A 301 -4.62 -4.88 -20.61
C PRO A 301 -6.05 -5.34 -20.24
N TYR A 302 -6.90 -4.42 -19.77
CA TYR A 302 -8.29 -4.73 -19.34
C TYR A 302 -9.19 -5.36 -20.42
N HIS A 303 -8.80 -5.26 -21.69
CA HIS A 303 -9.50 -5.92 -22.79
C HIS A 303 -9.37 -7.46 -22.77
N LEU A 304 -8.44 -8.00 -21.95
CA LEU A 304 -8.30 -9.43 -21.70
C LEU A 304 -9.11 -9.92 -20.48
N CYS A 305 -9.63 -9.00 -19.66
CA CYS A 305 -10.46 -9.33 -18.49
C CYS A 305 -11.71 -8.43 -18.35
N PRO A 306 -12.52 -8.25 -19.41
CA PRO A 306 -13.63 -7.28 -19.41
C PRO A 306 -14.72 -7.56 -18.35
N VAL A 307 -15.05 -8.81 -18.07
CA VAL A 307 -16.07 -9.19 -17.07
C VAL A 307 -15.53 -8.99 -15.65
N THR A 308 -14.33 -9.49 -15.36
CA THR A 308 -13.65 -9.23 -14.08
C THR A 308 -13.56 -7.72 -13.83
N THR A 309 -13.14 -6.95 -14.84
CA THR A 309 -13.04 -5.49 -14.76
C THR A 309 -14.38 -4.85 -14.45
N LYS A 310 -15.46 -5.26 -15.13
CA LYS A 310 -16.80 -4.70 -14.92
C LYS A 310 -17.35 -4.98 -13.52
N ILE A 311 -17.07 -6.15 -12.95
CA ILE A 311 -17.48 -6.50 -11.57
C ILE A 311 -16.68 -5.70 -10.55
N MET A 312 -15.38 -5.44 -10.78
CA MET A 312 -14.62 -4.49 -9.94
C MET A 312 -15.17 -3.05 -10.11
N GLU A 313 -15.61 -2.70 -11.32
CA GLU A 313 -16.32 -1.47 -11.73
C GLU A 313 -17.56 -1.11 -10.87
N SER A 314 -18.33 -2.10 -10.43
CA SER A 314 -19.60 -1.89 -9.71
C SER A 314 -19.46 -1.80 -8.19
N VAL A 315 -18.29 -2.09 -7.63
CA VAL A 315 -18.06 -2.19 -6.19
C VAL A 315 -17.44 -0.89 -5.65
N PRO A 316 -17.81 -0.42 -4.43
CA PRO A 316 -17.01 0.58 -3.72
C PRO A 316 -15.69 -0.04 -3.23
N LEU A 317 -14.75 -0.23 -4.15
CA LEU A 317 -13.41 -0.75 -3.85
C LEU A 317 -12.70 0.10 -2.78
N ALA A 318 -11.93 -0.59 -1.95
CA ALA A 318 -11.17 0.00 -0.85
C ALA A 318 -9.95 0.82 -1.33
N GLY A 319 -9.33 1.53 -0.39
CA GLY A 319 -8.00 2.15 -0.51
C GLY A 319 -6.87 1.12 -0.52
N ARG A 320 -6.99 0.07 -1.34
CA ARG A 320 -6.14 -1.12 -1.37
C ARG A 320 -6.09 -1.78 -2.76
N ILE A 321 -5.43 -2.93 -2.85
CA ILE A 321 -5.30 -3.72 -4.07
C ILE A 321 -6.56 -4.56 -4.30
N ALA A 322 -7.04 -4.61 -5.54
CA ALA A 322 -7.90 -5.71 -6.02
C ALA A 322 -7.24 -6.37 -7.23
N GLY A 323 -7.34 -7.70 -7.33
CA GLY A 323 -6.69 -8.47 -8.39
C GLY A 323 -6.41 -9.93 -8.02
N PHE A 324 -5.56 -10.59 -8.80
CA PHE A 324 -5.28 -12.03 -8.62
C PHE A 324 -4.09 -12.23 -7.68
N ASN A 325 -4.36 -12.79 -6.50
CA ASN A 325 -3.35 -13.15 -5.51
C ASN A 325 -2.95 -14.60 -5.71
N ARG A 326 -1.65 -14.83 -5.92
CA ARG A 326 -1.02 -16.15 -6.01
C ARG A 326 -0.18 -16.40 -4.76
N GLN A 327 -0.22 -17.63 -4.24
CA GLN A 327 0.71 -18.12 -3.24
C GLN A 327 1.37 -19.43 -3.68
N MET A 328 2.70 -19.48 -3.62
CA MET A 328 3.51 -20.65 -3.99
C MET A 328 3.25 -21.86 -3.06
N PRO A 329 3.57 -23.09 -3.48
CA PRO A 329 3.65 -24.24 -2.59
C PRO A 329 4.58 -24.00 -1.39
N GLN A 330 4.25 -24.65 -0.26
CA GLN A 330 4.98 -24.57 1.02
C GLN A 330 5.21 -23.13 1.55
N SER A 331 4.28 -22.21 1.28
CA SER A 331 4.41 -20.80 1.66
C SER A 331 3.10 -20.22 2.26
N GLY A 332 3.21 -19.11 2.99
CA GLY A 332 2.11 -18.56 3.78
C GLY A 332 2.28 -17.08 4.12
N ILE A 333 1.17 -16.43 4.49
CA ILE A 333 1.18 -15.14 5.19
C ILE A 333 0.94 -15.46 6.68
N PRO A 334 1.94 -15.38 7.57
CA PRO A 334 1.75 -15.46 9.03
C PRO A 334 0.76 -14.46 9.60
N LEU A 335 0.39 -14.71 10.86
CA LEU A 335 -0.60 -13.98 11.63
C LEU A 335 -0.41 -12.45 11.64
N HIS A 336 -1.49 -11.73 11.34
CA HIS A 336 -1.60 -10.26 11.33
C HIS A 336 -3.08 -9.81 11.40
N SER A 337 -3.34 -8.53 11.70
CA SER A 337 -4.62 -7.86 11.42
C SER A 337 -4.42 -6.70 10.43
N ASP A 338 -5.49 -6.35 9.71
CA ASP A 338 -5.50 -5.20 8.80
C ASP A 338 -5.87 -3.88 9.48
N GLY A 339 -6.42 -3.93 10.69
CA GLY A 339 -6.66 -2.75 11.52
C GLY A 339 -7.65 -1.72 10.98
N ASN A 340 -8.51 -2.08 10.01
CA ASN A 340 -9.54 -1.20 9.45
C ASN A 340 -10.92 -1.84 9.45
N ASN A 341 -11.84 -1.35 10.30
CA ASN A 341 -13.19 -1.94 10.44
C ASN A 341 -14.21 -1.46 9.39
N MET A 342 -13.86 -0.47 8.55
CA MET A 342 -14.74 0.06 7.52
C MET A 342 -14.79 -0.83 6.27
N TRP A 343 -13.93 -1.84 6.17
CA TRP A 343 -13.75 -2.67 4.97
C TRP A 343 -14.08 -4.14 5.23
N LEU A 344 -14.33 -4.87 4.15
CA LEU A 344 -14.43 -6.33 4.12
C LEU A 344 -13.56 -6.87 2.98
N THR A 345 -13.10 -8.11 3.14
CA THR A 345 -12.32 -8.81 2.12
C THR A 345 -13.13 -9.98 1.55
N CYS A 346 -13.23 -10.02 0.22
CA CYS A 346 -13.71 -11.17 -0.53
C CYS A 346 -12.54 -11.85 -1.25
N GLN A 347 -12.47 -13.18 -1.22
CA GLN A 347 -11.55 -13.98 -2.03
C GLN A 347 -12.30 -15.15 -2.70
N MET A 348 -12.40 -15.14 -4.03
CA MET A 348 -12.91 -16.27 -4.81
C MET A 348 -11.77 -17.17 -5.28
N GLY A 349 -11.89 -18.49 -5.15
CA GLY A 349 -10.89 -19.41 -5.68
C GLY A 349 -10.88 -19.46 -7.22
N ILE A 350 -9.68 -19.33 -7.81
CA ILE A 350 -9.45 -19.29 -9.27
C ILE A 350 -8.72 -20.55 -9.76
N THR A 351 -7.74 -21.01 -8.98
CA THR A 351 -7.03 -22.27 -9.21
C THR A 351 -6.55 -22.76 -7.85
N ILE A 352 -7.11 -23.85 -7.36
CA ILE A 352 -6.90 -24.29 -5.96
C ILE A 352 -6.24 -25.68 -5.91
N PRO A 353 -5.16 -25.86 -5.13
CA PRO A 353 -4.52 -27.15 -4.91
C PRO A 353 -5.46 -28.23 -4.39
N SER A 354 -5.22 -29.46 -4.82
CA SER A 354 -6.07 -30.60 -4.47
C SER A 354 -6.04 -30.92 -2.97
N LYS A 355 -7.12 -31.55 -2.45
CA LYS A 355 -7.20 -32.13 -1.08
C LYS A 355 -7.06 -31.11 0.05
N ASP A 356 -7.67 -29.93 -0.08
CA ASP A 356 -7.75 -28.92 0.98
C ASP A 356 -6.38 -28.47 1.53
N LYS A 357 -5.31 -28.58 0.73
CA LYS A 357 -3.94 -28.23 1.16
C LYS A 357 -3.72 -26.72 1.39
N ALA A 358 -4.62 -25.87 0.89
CA ALA A 358 -4.51 -24.42 1.02
C ALA A 358 -5.66 -23.84 1.85
N TRP A 359 -5.32 -23.11 2.91
CA TRP A 359 -6.25 -22.60 3.90
C TRP A 359 -5.96 -21.17 4.34
N ILE A 360 -7.00 -20.55 4.92
CA ILE A 360 -6.96 -19.30 5.66
C ILE A 360 -7.62 -19.52 7.02
N ARG A 361 -6.97 -19.06 8.08
CA ARG A 361 -7.56 -18.92 9.42
C ARG A 361 -7.93 -17.46 9.65
N VAL A 362 -9.11 -17.18 10.19
CA VAL A 362 -9.55 -15.87 10.65
C VAL A 362 -10.15 -16.06 12.04
N GLY A 363 -9.53 -15.48 13.07
CA GLY A 363 -9.81 -15.80 14.47
C GLY A 363 -9.72 -17.30 14.76
N GLU A 364 -10.76 -17.87 15.35
CA GLU A 364 -10.87 -19.32 15.63
C GLU A 364 -11.27 -20.20 14.43
N GLU A 365 -11.77 -19.61 13.33
CA GLU A 365 -12.23 -20.37 12.17
C GLU A 365 -11.12 -20.59 11.13
N THR A 366 -10.89 -21.85 10.72
CA THR A 366 -10.06 -22.18 9.54
C THR A 366 -10.94 -22.65 8.39
N LYS A 367 -10.77 -22.06 7.21
CA LYS A 367 -11.50 -22.42 5.98
C LYS A 367 -10.54 -22.66 4.82
N HIS A 368 -10.98 -23.51 3.90
CA HIS A 368 -10.26 -23.90 2.70
C HIS A 368 -10.94 -23.22 1.51
N TRP A 369 -10.16 -22.67 0.58
CA TRP A 369 -10.72 -22.18 -0.67
C TRP A 369 -11.19 -23.36 -1.53
N LYS A 370 -12.12 -23.09 -2.44
CA LYS A 370 -12.44 -23.97 -3.57
C LYS A 370 -12.61 -23.11 -4.81
N GLU A 371 -12.52 -23.74 -5.97
CA GLU A 371 -12.76 -23.09 -7.25
C GLU A 371 -14.21 -22.63 -7.39
N GLY A 372 -14.40 -21.37 -7.79
CA GLY A 372 -15.72 -20.73 -7.95
C GLY A 372 -16.42 -20.31 -6.64
N GLU A 373 -16.05 -20.86 -5.48
CA GLU A 373 -16.60 -20.43 -4.20
C GLU A 373 -15.87 -19.18 -3.65
N CYS A 374 -16.64 -18.25 -3.08
CA CYS A 374 -16.13 -17.05 -2.39
C CYS A 374 -15.99 -17.30 -0.89
N LEU A 375 -14.89 -16.84 -0.30
CA LEU A 375 -14.79 -16.58 1.15
C LEU A 375 -14.93 -15.08 1.39
N LEU A 376 -15.78 -14.70 2.36
CA LEU A 376 -16.03 -13.33 2.79
C LEU A 376 -15.69 -13.21 4.28
N TYR A 377 -14.84 -12.25 4.65
CA TYR A 377 -14.33 -12.13 6.01
C TYR A 377 -13.96 -10.69 6.41
N ASP A 378 -13.86 -10.47 7.71
CA ASP A 378 -13.49 -9.19 8.33
C ASP A 378 -12.03 -9.25 8.80
N THR A 379 -11.14 -8.50 8.15
CA THR A 379 -9.70 -8.56 8.41
C THR A 379 -9.25 -7.75 9.63
N THR A 380 -10.16 -7.20 10.44
CA THR A 380 -9.81 -6.72 11.79
C THR A 380 -9.56 -7.87 12.77
N TYR A 381 -10.05 -9.07 12.47
CA TYR A 381 -9.64 -10.28 13.16
C TYR A 381 -8.20 -10.66 12.79
N GLU A 382 -7.48 -11.26 13.72
CA GLU A 382 -6.20 -11.88 13.41
C GLU A 382 -6.39 -12.99 12.37
N HIS A 383 -5.55 -13.01 11.33
CA HIS A 383 -5.67 -13.99 10.26
C HIS A 383 -4.31 -14.38 9.64
N GLU A 384 -4.24 -15.59 9.11
CA GLU A 384 -3.04 -16.15 8.47
C GLU A 384 -3.42 -17.11 7.34
N THR A 385 -2.55 -17.27 6.34
CA THR A 385 -2.74 -18.19 5.21
C THR A 385 -1.59 -19.16 5.06
N PHE A 386 -1.87 -20.37 4.58
CA PHE A 386 -0.83 -21.31 4.16
C PHE A 386 -1.26 -22.10 2.93
N ASN A 387 -0.30 -22.43 2.08
CA ASN A 387 -0.45 -23.34 0.96
C ASN A 387 0.50 -24.54 1.14
N GLY A 388 0.01 -25.61 1.78
CA GLY A 388 0.77 -26.85 2.04
C GLY A 388 0.90 -27.77 0.84
N SER A 389 0.84 -27.24 -0.38
CA SER A 389 0.82 -28.00 -1.63
C SER A 389 2.19 -28.52 -2.09
N GLU A 390 2.18 -29.37 -3.12
CA GLU A 390 3.40 -29.91 -3.73
C GLU A 390 3.92 -28.97 -4.83
N GLU A 391 5.17 -29.13 -5.28
CA GLU A 391 5.77 -28.24 -6.29
C GLU A 391 4.94 -28.22 -7.59
N GLY A 392 4.56 -27.02 -8.04
CA GLY A 392 3.66 -26.80 -9.18
C GLY A 392 2.18 -26.57 -8.81
N GLU A 393 1.73 -26.92 -7.60
CA GLU A 393 0.36 -26.64 -7.13
C GLU A 393 0.26 -25.21 -6.54
N GLU A 394 0.35 -24.17 -7.37
CA GLU A 394 0.11 -22.78 -6.95
C GLU A 394 -1.35 -22.55 -6.52
N ARG A 395 -1.60 -21.76 -5.46
CA ARG A 395 -2.95 -21.32 -5.06
C ARG A 395 -3.24 -19.93 -5.58
N VAL A 396 -4.29 -19.77 -6.37
CA VAL A 396 -4.72 -18.49 -6.95
C VAL A 396 -6.14 -18.13 -6.51
N VAL A 397 -6.34 -16.89 -6.06
CA VAL A 397 -7.65 -16.30 -5.76
C VAL A 397 -7.81 -14.95 -6.45
N LEU A 398 -9.04 -14.58 -6.80
CA LEU A 398 -9.41 -13.21 -7.10
C LEU A 398 -9.81 -12.54 -5.78
N HIS A 399 -9.04 -11.54 -5.38
CA HIS A 399 -9.16 -10.83 -4.11
C HIS A 399 -9.68 -9.41 -4.34
N VAL A 400 -10.62 -9.02 -3.48
CA VAL A 400 -11.33 -7.73 -3.52
C VAL A 400 -11.48 -7.21 -2.10
N ASP A 401 -10.78 -6.14 -1.77
CA ASP A 401 -11.06 -5.33 -0.59
C ASP A 401 -12.04 -4.20 -0.99
N PHE A 402 -13.09 -4.02 -0.20
CA PHE A 402 -14.16 -3.05 -0.47
C PHE A 402 -14.75 -2.48 0.82
N PHE A 403 -15.40 -1.32 0.72
CA PHE A 403 -16.10 -0.73 1.88
C PHE A 403 -17.25 -1.64 2.34
N ASN A 404 -17.44 -1.71 3.66
CA ASN A 404 -18.38 -2.63 4.32
C ASN A 404 -19.85 -2.23 4.05
N THR A 405 -20.35 -2.59 2.86
CA THR A 405 -21.72 -2.34 2.38
C THR A 405 -22.81 -3.03 3.20
N LEU A 406 -22.45 -3.94 4.11
CA LEU A 406 -23.37 -4.55 5.07
C LEU A 406 -23.65 -3.66 6.29
N LYS A 407 -22.74 -2.71 6.61
CA LYS A 407 -22.80 -1.87 7.82
C LYS A 407 -22.75 -0.36 7.56
N MET A 408 -22.11 0.07 6.48
CA MET A 408 -21.99 1.47 6.05
C MET A 408 -23.08 1.85 5.04
N THR A 409 -23.60 3.06 5.15
CA THR A 409 -24.51 3.64 4.15
C THR A 409 -23.75 4.13 2.92
N GLU A 410 -24.44 4.24 1.77
CA GLU A 410 -23.87 4.77 0.52
C GLU A 410 -23.22 6.15 0.73
N VAL A 411 -23.86 7.03 1.50
CA VAL A 411 -23.36 8.38 1.81
C VAL A 411 -22.05 8.35 2.61
N GLU A 412 -21.95 7.48 3.61
CA GLU A 412 -20.69 7.32 4.37
C GLU A 412 -19.58 6.75 3.48
N ILE A 413 -19.91 5.81 2.59
CA ILE A 413 -18.96 5.25 1.62
C ILE A 413 -18.49 6.32 0.62
N GLU A 414 -19.39 7.15 0.07
CA GLU A 414 -19.01 8.25 -0.83
C GLU A 414 -18.11 9.29 -0.15
N ILE A 415 -18.45 9.68 1.08
CA ILE A 415 -17.66 10.66 1.84
C ILE A 415 -16.29 10.06 2.21
N MET A 416 -16.22 8.80 2.64
CA MET A 416 -14.95 8.14 2.91
C MET A 416 -14.10 8.01 1.65
N ARG A 417 -14.65 7.59 0.51
CA ARG A 417 -13.94 7.58 -0.78
C ARG A 417 -13.43 8.97 -1.17
N TYR A 418 -14.18 10.03 -0.89
CA TYR A 418 -13.75 11.40 -1.11
C TYR A 418 -12.59 11.80 -0.16
N ILE A 419 -12.63 11.42 1.12
CA ILE A 419 -11.54 11.64 2.09
C ILE A 419 -10.26 10.93 1.64
N TYR A 420 -10.33 9.65 1.23
CA TYR A 420 -9.17 8.90 0.72
C TYR A 420 -8.61 9.52 -0.57
N HIS A 421 -9.47 9.90 -1.52
CA HIS A 421 -9.03 10.57 -2.75
C HIS A 421 -8.36 11.92 -2.49
N LEU A 422 -8.96 12.77 -1.63
CA LEU A 422 -8.33 14.03 -1.20
C LEU A 422 -6.98 13.77 -0.52
N ARG A 423 -6.84 12.70 0.27
CA ARG A 423 -5.56 12.36 0.91
C ARG A 423 -4.50 12.02 -0.14
N GLU A 424 -4.85 11.30 -1.20
CA GLU A 424 -3.91 11.07 -2.29
C GLU A 424 -3.43 12.36 -2.95
N GLU A 425 -4.33 13.26 -3.32
CA GLU A 425 -3.97 14.51 -3.99
C GLU A 425 -3.11 15.42 -3.07
N PHE A 426 -3.40 15.42 -1.77
CA PHE A 426 -2.58 16.11 -0.76
C PHE A 426 -1.17 15.50 -0.67
N MET A 427 -1.05 14.17 -0.60
CA MET A 427 0.23 13.44 -0.55
C MET A 427 1.04 13.55 -1.86
N LYS A 428 0.37 13.70 -3.01
CA LYS A 428 0.97 14.03 -4.31
C LYS A 428 1.50 15.46 -4.30
N ALA A 429 0.76 16.42 -3.76
CA ALA A 429 1.16 17.83 -3.64
C ALA A 429 2.30 18.07 -2.65
N GLU A 430 2.33 17.38 -1.49
CA GLU A 430 3.47 17.41 -0.55
C GLU A 430 4.73 16.69 -1.11
N GLY A 431 4.63 16.02 -2.28
CA GLY A 431 5.75 15.30 -2.91
C GLY A 431 6.12 13.97 -2.23
N VAL A 432 5.29 13.51 -1.29
CA VAL A 432 5.50 12.30 -0.47
C VAL A 432 5.07 11.02 -1.22
N ALA A 433 4.26 11.15 -2.28
CA ALA A 433 3.71 10.06 -3.11
C ALA A 433 4.73 9.16 -3.85
N LYS A 434 6.05 9.27 -3.58
CA LYS A 434 7.13 8.50 -4.21
C LYS A 434 6.98 6.97 -4.15
N VAL A 435 6.16 6.44 -3.24
CA VAL A 435 6.01 4.99 -3.05
C VAL A 435 4.74 4.42 -3.67
N GLY A 436 3.74 5.25 -4.01
CA GLY A 436 2.66 4.84 -4.93
C GLY A 436 3.21 4.56 -6.34
N ALA A 437 4.24 5.31 -6.74
CA ALA A 437 5.00 5.13 -7.99
C ALA A 437 5.94 3.89 -8.00
N GLN A 438 5.76 2.93 -7.08
CA GLN A 438 6.35 1.59 -7.16
C GLN A 438 5.30 0.51 -7.52
N ILE A 439 4.01 0.83 -7.42
CA ILE A 439 2.87 -0.05 -7.76
C ILE A 439 2.29 0.33 -9.13
N LEU A 440 2.25 1.64 -9.44
CA LEU A 440 1.81 2.25 -10.70
C LEU A 440 2.89 2.27 -11.79
#